data_AF-A0A844XU97-F1
#
_entry.id   AF-A0A844XU97-F1
#
_cell.length_a   1.000
_cell.length_b   1.000
_cell.length_c   1.000
_cell.angle_alpha   90.00
_cell.angle_beta   90.00
_cell.angle_gamma   90.00
#
_symmetry.space_group_name_H-M   'P 1'
#
loop_
_entity.id
_entity.type
_entity.pdbx_description
1 polymer ?
#
loop_
_entity_poly.entity_id
_entity_poly.type
_entity_poly.pdbx_seq_one_letter_code
_entity_poly.pdbx_strand_id
1 'polypeptide(L)'
;MHELQSQFAAQEGEAAWTAVMHEHFNAGQLDEAQEYLAAQLAALDTELATRCLIDEPDRVKITGWDELCEAIELHEGDRITGVTLAIANETDRAFEKGQVHHPYMMLGLYTDEPFAFSHATRGALVEQTAAEEGPAWAGYDEDIEVFLECEGLDAINTALVHHKERHFFRDDAPDHAPRRYVEYVLACWWRALLFHRAVERICKDKPLPNHVPVIAGMVDMRPDAVAVHGLVDGDRTAAPKQVEGPQMAEMLPESMITRREVEEVKEPPTGTNLRRRISETVQEEEPKKKGLLARIFGRG
;
A
#
# COMPACT_ATOMS: atom_id res chain seq x y z
N MET A 1 -29.90 -5.95 17.50
CA MET A 1 -28.47 -6.27 17.68
C MET A 1 -27.98 -6.80 16.34
N HIS A 2 -26.88 -6.28 15.83
CA HIS A 2 -26.39 -6.65 14.51
C HIS A 2 -25.69 -8.01 14.57
N GLU A 3 -25.87 -8.87 13.56
CA GLU A 3 -25.30 -10.24 13.55
C GLU A 3 -23.77 -10.22 13.71
N LEU A 4 -23.10 -9.32 13.00
CA LEU A 4 -21.64 -9.17 13.10
C LEU A 4 -21.15 -8.75 14.48
N GLN A 5 -21.99 -8.18 15.36
CA GLN A 5 -21.57 -7.94 16.75
C GLN A 5 -21.36 -9.27 17.49
N SER A 6 -22.21 -10.27 17.25
CA SER A 6 -22.02 -11.60 17.81
C SER A 6 -20.87 -12.33 17.13
N GLN A 7 -20.73 -12.22 15.81
CA GLN A 7 -19.64 -12.86 15.08
C GLN A 7 -18.27 -12.30 15.46
N PHE A 8 -18.12 -10.97 15.57
CA PHE A 8 -16.84 -10.33 15.86
C PHE A 8 -16.49 -10.34 17.36
N ALA A 9 -17.38 -10.86 18.20
CA ALA A 9 -17.11 -11.06 19.62
C ALA A 9 -15.88 -11.96 19.84
N ALA A 10 -15.68 -12.96 18.97
CA ALA A 10 -14.51 -13.82 18.91
C ALA A 10 -13.57 -13.42 17.76
N GLN A 11 -12.26 -13.67 17.92
CA GLN A 11 -11.27 -13.37 16.89
C GLN A 11 -11.46 -14.26 15.66
N GLU A 12 -11.79 -15.53 15.88
CA GLU A 12 -12.05 -16.52 14.85
C GLU A 12 -13.24 -16.14 13.99
N GLY A 13 -14.27 -15.53 14.59
CA GLY A 13 -15.47 -15.08 13.86
C GLY A 13 -15.19 -13.88 12.96
N GLU A 14 -14.41 -12.89 13.43
CA GLU A 14 -13.94 -11.80 12.57
C GLU A 14 -13.00 -12.31 11.47
N ALA A 15 -12.10 -13.23 11.78
CA ALA A 15 -11.18 -13.80 10.80
C ALA A 15 -11.93 -14.58 9.70
N ALA A 16 -12.93 -15.38 10.06
CA ALA A 16 -13.76 -16.10 9.10
C ALA A 16 -14.54 -15.14 8.18
N TRP A 17 -15.11 -14.08 8.74
CA TRP A 17 -15.79 -13.05 7.95
C TRP A 17 -14.82 -12.30 7.03
N THR A 18 -13.65 -11.93 7.54
CA THR A 18 -12.58 -11.26 6.79
C THR A 18 -12.08 -12.14 5.64
N ALA A 19 -11.97 -13.45 5.84
CA ALA A 19 -11.59 -14.39 4.78
C ALA A 19 -12.58 -14.40 3.61
N VAL A 20 -13.89 -14.31 3.87
CA VAL A 20 -14.91 -14.17 2.82
C VAL A 20 -14.73 -12.88 2.03
N MET A 21 -14.43 -11.77 2.72
CA MET A 21 -14.14 -10.50 2.04
C MET A 21 -12.87 -10.58 1.18
N HIS A 22 -11.79 -11.20 1.68
CA HIS A 22 -10.60 -11.45 0.87
C HIS A 22 -10.90 -12.30 -0.36
N GLU A 23 -11.73 -13.34 -0.23
CA GLU A 23 -12.14 -14.18 -1.36
C GLU A 23 -12.79 -13.35 -2.48
N HIS A 24 -13.73 -12.46 -2.14
CA HIS A 24 -14.34 -11.58 -3.13
C HIS A 24 -13.32 -10.68 -3.83
N PHE A 25 -12.42 -10.02 -3.08
CA PHE A 25 -11.42 -9.13 -3.65
C PHE A 25 -10.41 -9.88 -4.53
N ASN A 26 -9.89 -11.02 -4.06
CA ASN A 26 -8.94 -11.86 -4.78
C ASN A 26 -9.55 -12.40 -6.09
N ALA A 27 -10.84 -12.77 -6.06
CA ALA A 27 -11.58 -13.22 -7.24
C ALA A 27 -11.99 -12.09 -8.19
N GLY A 28 -11.88 -10.81 -7.78
CA GLY A 28 -12.38 -9.66 -8.54
C GLY A 28 -13.90 -9.50 -8.50
N GLN A 29 -14.58 -10.11 -7.53
CA GLN A 29 -16.03 -10.08 -7.31
C GLN A 29 -16.43 -8.83 -6.52
N LEU A 30 -16.11 -7.65 -7.07
CA LEU A 30 -16.31 -6.37 -6.38
C LEU A 30 -17.78 -5.94 -6.33
N ASP A 31 -18.61 -6.39 -7.29
CA ASP A 31 -20.06 -6.20 -7.26
C ASP A 31 -20.69 -6.92 -6.07
N GLU A 32 -20.35 -8.19 -5.87
CA GLU A 32 -20.85 -9.00 -4.77
C GLU A 32 -20.36 -8.47 -3.41
N ALA A 33 -19.08 -8.08 -3.32
CA ALA A 33 -18.53 -7.43 -2.13
C ALA A 33 -19.28 -6.13 -1.79
N GLN A 34 -19.61 -5.33 -2.81
CA GLN A 34 -20.36 -4.08 -2.63
C GLN A 34 -21.77 -4.32 -2.11
N GLU A 35 -22.52 -5.22 -2.75
CA GLU A 35 -23.89 -5.55 -2.34
C GLU A 35 -23.91 -6.06 -0.90
N TYR A 36 -22.97 -6.95 -0.56
CA TYR A 36 -22.84 -7.49 0.78
C TYR A 36 -22.50 -6.41 1.81
N LEU A 37 -21.45 -5.62 1.58
CA LEU A 37 -21.06 -4.54 2.50
C LEU A 37 -22.17 -3.49 2.66
N ALA A 38 -22.83 -3.11 1.57
CA ALA A 38 -23.93 -2.13 1.61
C ALA A 38 -25.09 -2.63 2.49
N ALA A 39 -25.44 -3.92 2.38
CA ALA A 39 -26.47 -4.52 3.23
C ALA A 39 -26.07 -4.51 4.71
N GLN A 40 -24.83 -4.86 5.04
CA GLN A 40 -24.34 -4.84 6.43
C GLN A 40 -24.25 -3.41 7.00
N LEU A 41 -23.76 -2.45 6.21
CA LEU A 41 -23.71 -1.03 6.60
C LEU A 41 -25.12 -0.45 6.81
N ALA A 42 -26.06 -0.77 5.93
CA ALA A 42 -27.45 -0.32 6.07
C ALA A 42 -28.10 -0.89 7.33
N ALA A 43 -27.85 -2.17 7.64
CA ALA A 43 -28.35 -2.81 8.85
C ALA A 43 -27.71 -2.25 10.13
N LEU A 44 -26.47 -1.74 10.04
CA LEU A 44 -25.81 -1.09 11.16
C LEU A 44 -26.38 0.28 11.51
N ASP A 45 -26.97 1.04 10.60
CA ASP A 45 -27.64 2.34 10.85
C ASP A 45 -26.87 3.25 11.83
N THR A 46 -25.61 3.54 11.52
CA THR A 46 -24.77 4.47 12.27
C THR A 46 -24.37 5.66 11.39
N GLU A 47 -23.81 6.71 12.01
CA GLU A 47 -23.35 7.89 11.26
C GLU A 47 -22.26 7.53 10.24
N LEU A 48 -21.28 6.71 10.64
CA LEU A 48 -20.22 6.28 9.72
C LEU A 48 -20.78 5.35 8.63
N ALA A 49 -21.68 4.43 8.97
CA ALA A 49 -22.29 3.55 7.98
C ALA A 49 -23.13 4.33 6.96
N THR A 50 -23.90 5.31 7.41
CA THR A 50 -24.64 6.23 6.53
C THR A 50 -23.68 6.99 5.62
N ARG A 51 -22.55 7.46 6.14
CA ARG A 51 -21.52 8.15 5.33
C ARG A 51 -20.94 7.24 4.25
N CYS A 52 -20.60 6.00 4.58
CA CYS A 52 -20.13 5.03 3.60
C CYS A 52 -21.14 4.88 2.45
N LEU A 53 -22.42 4.76 2.76
CA LEU A 53 -23.49 4.60 1.77
C LEU A 53 -23.79 5.85 0.95
N ILE A 54 -23.34 7.05 1.37
CA ILE A 54 -23.42 8.28 0.57
C ILE A 54 -22.33 8.31 -0.50
N ASP A 55 -21.16 7.75 -0.21
CA ASP A 55 -20.04 7.72 -1.14
C ASP A 55 -20.27 6.61 -2.18
N GLU A 56 -20.80 6.99 -3.33
CA GLU A 56 -20.95 6.09 -4.48
C GLU A 56 -19.56 5.66 -5.01
N PRO A 57 -19.41 4.40 -5.48
CA PRO A 57 -18.16 3.90 -6.07
C PRO A 57 -17.60 4.76 -7.20
N ASP A 58 -18.48 5.46 -7.94
CA ASP A 58 -18.07 6.31 -9.07
C ASP A 58 -17.49 7.67 -8.67
N ARG A 59 -17.51 7.99 -7.38
CA ARG A 59 -16.97 9.25 -6.87
C ARG A 59 -15.45 9.27 -6.81
N VAL A 60 -14.81 8.11 -6.59
CA VAL A 60 -13.36 8.03 -6.44
C VAL A 60 -12.70 8.07 -7.81
N LYS A 61 -11.69 8.92 -7.99
CA LYS A 61 -10.99 9.09 -9.28
C LYS A 61 -9.50 8.91 -9.11
N ILE A 62 -8.87 8.35 -10.14
CA ILE A 62 -7.42 8.24 -10.25
C ILE A 62 -6.97 9.21 -11.34
N THR A 63 -6.05 10.10 -11.00
CA THR A 63 -5.40 11.03 -11.93
C THR A 63 -3.94 10.61 -12.14
N GLY A 64 -3.28 11.12 -13.18
CA GLY A 64 -1.92 10.73 -13.55
C GLY A 64 -1.82 9.45 -14.41
N TRP A 65 -2.96 8.88 -14.81
CA TRP A 65 -3.01 7.61 -15.54
C TRP A 65 -2.51 7.71 -16.98
N ASP A 66 -2.69 8.88 -17.60
CA ASP A 66 -2.25 9.13 -18.96
C ASP A 66 -0.72 9.18 -19.02
N GLU A 67 -0.13 9.85 -18.04
CA GLU A 67 1.30 9.93 -17.79
C GLU A 67 1.89 8.55 -17.47
N LEU A 68 1.19 7.72 -16.70
CA LEU A 68 1.57 6.33 -16.46
C LEU A 68 1.62 5.51 -17.75
N CYS A 69 0.60 5.62 -18.61
CA CYS A 69 0.58 4.92 -19.89
C CYS A 69 1.77 5.34 -20.77
N GLU A 70 2.00 6.65 -20.87
CA GLU A 70 3.13 7.20 -21.64
C GLU A 70 4.48 6.73 -21.09
N ALA A 71 4.66 6.75 -19.76
CA ALA A 71 5.88 6.28 -19.11
C ALA A 71 6.16 4.80 -19.39
N ILE A 72 5.12 3.94 -19.39
CA ILE A 72 5.26 2.52 -19.74
C ILE A 72 5.62 2.33 -21.22
N GLU A 73 5.04 3.09 -22.14
CA GLU A 73 5.32 2.97 -23.58
C GLU A 73 6.72 3.47 -23.96
N LEU A 74 7.17 4.54 -23.32
CA LEU A 74 8.45 5.21 -23.60
C LEU A 74 9.61 4.66 -22.77
N HIS A 75 9.36 3.67 -21.90
CA HIS A 75 10.42 3.07 -21.09
C HIS A 75 11.49 2.40 -21.98
N GLU A 76 12.73 2.86 -21.86
CA GLU A 76 13.86 2.41 -22.68
C GLU A 76 14.52 1.10 -22.16
N GLY A 77 14.18 0.66 -20.94
CA GLY A 77 14.71 -0.54 -20.31
C GLY A 77 13.96 -1.82 -20.68
N ASP A 78 14.06 -2.82 -19.81
CA ASP A 78 13.30 -4.06 -19.98
C ASP A 78 11.79 -3.76 -19.88
N ARG A 79 11.00 -4.48 -20.67
CA ARG A 79 9.56 -4.20 -20.77
C ARG A 79 8.90 -4.30 -19.38
N ILE A 80 8.16 -3.25 -19.01
CA ILE A 80 7.26 -3.28 -17.87
C ILE A 80 6.16 -4.33 -18.13
N THR A 81 6.06 -5.30 -17.23
CA THR A 81 5.14 -6.45 -17.31
C THR A 81 4.28 -6.60 -16.08
N GLY A 82 4.53 -5.85 -15.00
CA GLY A 82 3.68 -5.76 -13.82
C GLY A 82 3.61 -4.33 -13.27
N VAL A 83 2.44 -3.96 -12.74
CA VAL A 83 2.25 -2.73 -11.98
C VAL A 83 1.63 -3.06 -10.62
N THR A 84 2.14 -2.45 -9.55
CA THR A 84 1.46 -2.43 -8.25
C THR A 84 0.95 -1.02 -7.97
N LEU A 85 -0.25 -0.94 -7.39
CA LEU A 85 -0.85 0.29 -6.88
C LEU A 85 -1.31 0.06 -5.46
N ALA A 86 -1.02 0.98 -4.57
CA ALA A 86 -1.61 0.95 -3.24
C ALA A 86 -2.00 2.35 -2.78
N ILE A 87 -2.93 2.42 -1.84
CA ILE A 87 -3.10 3.62 -1.03
C ILE A 87 -2.49 3.39 0.35
N ALA A 88 -1.91 4.46 0.88
CA ALA A 88 -1.29 4.52 2.19
C ALA A 88 -1.72 5.82 2.92
N ASN A 89 -1.52 5.84 4.23
CA ASN A 89 -1.72 7.04 5.05
C ASN A 89 -0.36 7.57 5.51
N GLU A 90 -0.27 8.89 5.66
CA GLU A 90 0.89 9.47 6.34
C GLU A 90 1.05 8.90 7.74
N THR A 91 2.29 8.68 8.16
CA THR A 91 2.58 8.16 9.50
C THR A 91 1.98 9.07 10.59
N ASP A 92 1.51 8.45 11.68
CA ASP A 92 0.80 9.07 12.80
C ASP A 92 1.42 10.35 13.42
N ARG A 93 2.70 10.65 13.13
CA ARG A 93 3.40 11.85 13.62
C ARG A 93 2.82 13.16 13.05
N ALA A 94 2.02 13.10 11.99
CA ALA A 94 1.33 14.25 11.40
C ALA A 94 -0.12 14.43 11.89
N PHE A 95 -0.58 13.69 12.92
CA PHE A 95 -1.98 13.78 13.37
C PHE A 95 -2.32 15.11 14.07
N GLU A 96 -2.67 16.10 13.26
CA GLU A 96 -3.31 17.32 13.71
C GLU A 96 -4.84 17.14 13.77
N LYS A 97 -5.39 17.35 14.96
CA LYS A 97 -6.84 17.23 15.18
C LYS A 97 -7.60 18.25 14.32
N GLY A 98 -8.49 17.76 13.46
CA GLY A 98 -9.33 18.60 12.60
C GLY A 98 -8.76 18.85 11.21
N GLN A 99 -7.63 18.21 10.86
CA GLN A 99 -7.16 18.17 9.47
C GLN A 99 -7.86 17.05 8.68
N VAL A 100 -7.95 17.26 7.37
CA VAL A 100 -8.38 16.24 6.42
C VAL A 100 -7.18 15.34 6.14
N HIS A 101 -7.40 14.03 6.20
CA HIS A 101 -6.38 13.03 5.91
C HIS A 101 -6.56 12.46 4.51
N HIS A 102 -5.68 12.91 3.61
CA HIS A 102 -5.61 12.47 2.22
C HIS A 102 -4.80 11.18 2.13
N PRO A 103 -5.37 10.05 1.67
CA PRO A 103 -4.55 8.89 1.36
C PRO A 103 -3.68 9.21 0.14
N TYR A 104 -2.40 8.86 0.18
CA TYR A 104 -1.51 9.00 -0.98
C TYR A 104 -1.41 7.67 -1.72
N MET A 105 -1.12 7.74 -3.02
CA MET A 105 -0.89 6.54 -3.83
C MET A 105 0.58 6.16 -3.84
N MET A 106 0.83 4.86 -3.87
CA MET A 106 2.13 4.24 -4.11
C MET A 106 2.04 3.47 -5.43
N LEU A 107 3.07 3.62 -6.25
CA LEU A 107 3.20 2.96 -7.55
C LEU A 107 4.50 2.16 -7.56
N GLY A 108 4.44 0.92 -8.04
CA GLY A 108 5.61 0.13 -8.40
C GLY A 108 5.47 -0.37 -9.84
N LEU A 109 6.54 -0.27 -10.62
CA LEU A 109 6.61 -0.76 -12.00
C LEU A 109 7.64 -1.86 -12.07
N TYR A 110 7.30 -3.00 -12.69
CA TYR A 110 8.14 -4.19 -12.65
C TYR A 110 8.30 -4.82 -14.02
N THR A 111 9.45 -5.44 -14.23
CA THR A 111 9.76 -6.31 -15.36
C THR A 111 9.61 -7.78 -14.95
N ASP A 112 9.86 -8.70 -15.89
CA ASP A 112 9.78 -10.15 -15.61
C ASP A 112 10.98 -10.69 -14.81
N GLU A 113 11.98 -9.85 -14.48
CA GLU A 113 13.23 -10.27 -13.82
C GLU A 113 13.00 -10.88 -12.42
N PRO A 114 12.36 -10.18 -11.45
CA PRO A 114 12.14 -10.75 -10.12
C PRO A 114 10.98 -11.75 -10.08
N PHE A 115 10.03 -11.62 -11.02
CA PHE A 115 8.84 -12.45 -11.11
C PHE A 115 8.24 -12.36 -12.50
N ALA A 116 7.84 -13.50 -13.10
CA ALA A 116 7.33 -13.56 -14.47
C ALA A 116 5.87 -13.07 -14.58
N PHE A 117 5.63 -11.77 -14.37
CA PHE A 117 4.31 -11.15 -14.48
C PHE A 117 3.64 -11.39 -15.82
N SER A 118 4.39 -11.44 -16.93
CA SER A 118 3.82 -11.68 -18.26
C SER A 118 3.15 -13.04 -18.42
N HIS A 119 3.52 -14.01 -17.58
CA HIS A 119 2.99 -15.38 -17.58
C HIS A 119 2.15 -15.71 -16.33
N ALA A 120 2.16 -14.86 -15.32
CA ALA A 120 1.47 -15.12 -14.06
C ALA A 120 -0.05 -15.06 -14.22
N THR A 121 -0.76 -16.05 -13.67
CA THR A 121 -2.23 -16.01 -13.58
C THR A 121 -2.67 -15.05 -12.47
N ARG A 122 -3.94 -14.65 -12.45
CA ARG A 122 -4.55 -13.92 -11.33
C ARG A 122 -4.25 -14.60 -9.98
N GLY A 123 -4.45 -15.92 -9.92
CA GLY A 123 -4.19 -16.70 -8.71
C GLY A 123 -2.73 -16.60 -8.26
N ALA A 124 -1.77 -16.73 -9.20
CA ALA A 124 -0.34 -16.64 -8.88
C ALA A 124 0.06 -15.23 -8.39
N LEU A 125 -0.52 -14.17 -8.99
CA LEU A 125 -0.27 -12.79 -8.56
C LEU A 125 -0.80 -12.54 -7.14
N VAL A 126 -2.03 -13.00 -6.84
CA VAL A 126 -2.61 -12.91 -5.49
C VAL A 126 -1.81 -13.74 -4.49
N GLU A 127 -1.43 -14.96 -4.83
CA GLU A 127 -0.64 -15.84 -3.95
C GLU A 127 0.69 -15.20 -3.56
N GLN A 128 1.39 -14.57 -4.50
CA GLN A 128 2.63 -13.84 -4.23
C GLN A 128 2.44 -12.69 -3.25
N THR A 129 1.34 -11.94 -3.35
CA THR A 129 1.07 -10.86 -2.39
C THR A 129 0.77 -11.34 -0.98
N ALA A 130 0.34 -12.60 -0.83
CA ALA A 130 0.04 -13.21 0.46
C ALA A 130 1.22 -13.97 1.08
N ALA A 131 2.39 -13.98 0.42
CA ALA A 131 3.57 -14.68 0.91
C ALA A 131 4.12 -14.05 2.20
N GLU A 132 4.50 -14.88 3.18
CA GLU A 132 4.99 -14.43 4.50
C GLU A 132 6.28 -13.60 4.41
N GLU A 133 7.15 -13.92 3.45
CA GLU A 133 8.40 -13.19 3.19
C GLU A 133 8.19 -11.92 2.35
N GLY A 134 6.94 -11.66 1.92
CA GLY A 134 6.59 -10.65 0.93
C GLY A 134 6.66 -11.19 -0.52
N PRO A 135 6.14 -10.44 -1.50
CA PRO A 135 6.18 -10.84 -2.89
C PRO A 135 7.61 -10.82 -3.44
N ALA A 136 7.93 -11.73 -4.35
CA ALA A 136 9.29 -11.86 -4.93
C ALA A 136 9.82 -10.58 -5.60
N TRP A 137 8.93 -9.68 -6.05
CA TRP A 137 9.26 -8.41 -6.68
C TRP A 137 9.46 -7.24 -5.72
N ALA A 138 9.33 -7.43 -4.40
CA ALA A 138 9.52 -6.36 -3.43
C ALA A 138 10.95 -5.78 -3.54
N GLY A 139 11.05 -4.46 -3.79
CA GLY A 139 12.32 -3.74 -3.93
C GLY A 139 13.02 -3.87 -5.30
N TYR A 140 12.32 -4.43 -6.29
CA TYR A 140 12.77 -4.54 -7.69
C TYR A 140 11.97 -3.63 -8.63
N ASP A 141 11.40 -2.54 -8.10
CA ASP A 141 10.70 -1.55 -8.91
C ASP A 141 11.67 -0.77 -9.80
N GLU A 142 11.23 -0.51 -11.03
CA GLU A 142 11.93 0.34 -11.98
C GLU A 142 11.87 1.80 -11.52
N ASP A 143 13.01 2.48 -11.60
CA ASP A 143 13.14 3.89 -11.20
C ASP A 143 12.54 4.82 -12.26
N ILE A 144 11.20 4.87 -12.26
CA ILE A 144 10.40 5.68 -13.19
C ILE A 144 9.49 6.58 -12.35
N GLU A 145 9.72 7.88 -12.43
CA GLU A 145 8.94 8.87 -11.70
C GLU A 145 7.59 9.14 -12.39
N VAL A 146 6.53 8.55 -11.85
CA VAL A 146 5.13 8.86 -12.22
C VAL A 146 4.35 9.18 -10.96
N PHE A 147 3.60 10.28 -11.00
CA PHE A 147 2.75 10.72 -9.90
C PHE A 147 1.29 10.35 -10.18
N LEU A 148 0.69 9.59 -9.27
CA LEU A 148 -0.73 9.24 -9.27
C LEU A 148 -1.40 9.84 -8.03
N GLU A 149 -2.63 10.29 -8.19
CA GLU A 149 -3.44 10.75 -7.05
C GLU A 149 -4.79 10.02 -7.03
N CYS A 150 -5.29 9.78 -5.82
CA CYS A 150 -6.60 9.17 -5.58
C CYS A 150 -7.51 10.19 -4.91
N GLU A 151 -8.46 10.73 -5.68
CA GLU A 151 -9.42 11.72 -5.20
C GLU A 151 -10.70 11.05 -4.71
N GLY A 152 -11.36 11.66 -3.73
CA GLY A 152 -12.69 11.25 -3.27
C GLY A 152 -12.72 10.31 -2.07
N LEU A 153 -11.56 9.87 -1.57
CA LEU A 153 -11.46 9.05 -0.35
C LEU A 153 -11.27 9.86 0.95
N ASP A 154 -10.97 11.14 0.86
CA ASP A 154 -10.65 12.02 2.01
C ASP A 154 -11.64 11.91 3.16
N ALA A 155 -12.93 11.96 2.83
CA ALA A 155 -14.03 11.98 3.77
C ALA A 155 -14.07 10.71 4.63
N ILE A 156 -14.08 9.54 3.99
CA ILE A 156 -14.11 8.24 4.67
C ILE A 156 -12.77 7.95 5.34
N ASN A 157 -11.64 8.30 4.70
CA ASN A 157 -10.32 8.08 5.25
C ASN A 157 -10.09 8.87 6.54
N THR A 158 -10.45 10.16 6.54
CA THR A 158 -10.41 11.01 7.74
C THR A 158 -11.27 10.46 8.87
N ALA A 159 -12.48 9.96 8.54
CA ALA A 159 -13.37 9.38 9.54
C ALA A 159 -12.79 8.11 10.19
N LEU A 160 -12.18 7.24 9.38
CA LEU A 160 -11.54 6.01 9.83
C LEU A 160 -10.30 6.27 10.69
N VAL A 161 -9.45 7.20 10.23
CA VAL A 161 -8.24 7.63 10.95
C VAL A 161 -8.58 8.12 12.36
N HIS A 162 -9.61 8.95 12.50
CA HIS A 162 -10.07 9.48 13.78
C HIS A 162 -11.04 8.56 14.54
N HIS A 163 -11.28 7.35 14.04
CA HIS A 163 -12.26 6.46 14.66
C HIS A 163 -11.77 5.95 16.02
N LYS A 164 -12.47 6.35 17.08
CA LYS A 164 -12.04 6.09 18.47
C LYS A 164 -12.04 4.62 18.87
N GLU A 165 -12.86 3.81 18.20
CA GLU A 165 -13.02 2.38 18.48
C GLU A 165 -12.36 1.51 17.41
N ARG A 166 -11.29 2.02 16.78
CA ARG A 166 -10.46 1.24 15.84
C ARG A 166 -9.70 0.07 16.51
N HIS A 167 -9.66 0.06 17.84
CA HIS A 167 -9.09 -1.01 18.65
C HIS A 167 -10.19 -1.58 19.55
N PHE A 168 -10.49 -2.86 19.38
CA PHE A 168 -11.36 -3.62 20.26
C PHE A 168 -10.56 -4.76 20.88
N PHE A 169 -10.49 -4.75 22.21
CA PHE A 169 -9.86 -5.81 22.99
C PHE A 169 -10.96 -6.79 23.43
N ARG A 170 -10.79 -8.06 23.10
CA ARG A 170 -11.74 -9.15 23.38
C ARG A 170 -11.54 -9.77 24.77
N ASP A 171 -11.06 -8.96 25.71
CA ASP A 171 -10.77 -9.42 27.05
C ASP A 171 -12.05 -10.00 27.69
N ASP A 172 -11.90 -11.08 28.44
CA ASP A 172 -12.98 -11.80 29.12
C ASP A 172 -14.05 -12.44 28.22
N ALA A 173 -13.75 -12.73 26.94
CA ALA A 173 -14.64 -13.42 26.00
C ALA A 173 -16.04 -12.79 25.94
N PRO A 174 -16.15 -11.54 25.47
CA PRO A 174 -17.39 -10.80 25.51
C PRO A 174 -18.48 -11.47 24.67
N ASP A 175 -19.74 -11.34 25.09
CA ASP A 175 -20.88 -11.89 24.33
C ASP A 175 -21.09 -11.16 22.98
N HIS A 176 -20.57 -9.95 22.84
CA HIS A 176 -20.70 -9.12 21.65
C HIS A 176 -19.56 -8.12 21.48
N ALA A 177 -19.17 -7.87 20.24
CA ALA A 177 -18.34 -6.74 19.87
C ALA A 177 -19.14 -5.41 19.94
N PRO A 178 -18.48 -4.29 20.29
CA PRO A 178 -19.08 -2.97 20.19
C PRO A 178 -19.58 -2.70 18.76
N ARG A 179 -20.80 -2.18 18.64
CA ARG A 179 -21.39 -1.81 17.33
C ARG A 179 -20.47 -0.87 16.54
N ARG A 180 -19.77 0.01 17.25
CA ARG A 180 -18.82 0.97 16.67
C ARG A 180 -17.45 0.37 16.31
N TYR A 181 -17.12 -0.81 16.82
CA TYR A 181 -16.00 -1.57 16.28
C TYR A 181 -16.40 -2.23 14.96
N VAL A 182 -17.59 -2.85 14.92
CA VAL A 182 -18.13 -3.44 13.69
C VAL A 182 -18.25 -2.40 12.57
N GLU A 183 -18.78 -1.21 12.87
CA GLU A 183 -18.89 -0.11 11.88
C GLU A 183 -17.52 0.28 11.30
N TYR A 184 -16.48 0.29 12.14
CA TYR A 184 -15.12 0.62 11.72
C TYR A 184 -14.56 -0.43 10.75
N VAL A 185 -14.70 -1.71 11.08
CA VAL A 185 -14.24 -2.81 10.21
C VAL A 185 -14.95 -2.75 8.86
N LEU A 186 -16.27 -2.61 8.84
CA LEU A 186 -17.02 -2.51 7.58
C LEU A 186 -16.64 -1.26 6.77
N ALA A 187 -16.45 -0.11 7.42
CA ALA A 187 -16.05 1.11 6.74
C ALA A 187 -14.62 1.04 6.18
N CYS A 188 -13.70 0.33 6.84
CA CYS A 188 -12.37 0.01 6.31
C CYS A 188 -12.47 -0.79 5.00
N TRP A 189 -13.30 -1.84 4.97
CA TRP A 189 -13.57 -2.63 3.77
C TRP A 189 -14.27 -1.82 2.68
N TRP A 190 -15.18 -0.93 3.04
CA TRP A 190 -15.83 -0.01 2.09
C TRP A 190 -14.83 0.94 1.44
N ARG A 191 -13.91 1.53 2.20
CA ARG A 191 -12.84 2.37 1.64
C ARG A 191 -11.98 1.58 0.64
N ALA A 192 -11.58 0.35 0.99
CA ALA A 192 -10.83 -0.51 0.07
C ALA A 192 -11.65 -0.80 -1.20
N LEU A 193 -12.94 -1.12 -1.06
CA LEU A 193 -13.82 -1.34 -2.21
C LEU A 193 -13.85 -0.12 -3.15
N LEU A 194 -14.06 1.09 -2.61
CA LEU A 194 -14.10 2.32 -3.40
C LEU A 194 -12.80 2.55 -4.20
N PHE A 195 -11.65 2.31 -3.58
CA PHE A 195 -10.35 2.38 -4.26
C PHE A 195 -10.24 1.34 -5.37
N HIS A 196 -10.51 0.06 -5.07
CA HIS A 196 -10.39 -1.02 -6.05
C HIS A 196 -11.36 -0.86 -7.22
N ARG A 197 -12.55 -0.30 -7.01
CA ARG A 197 -13.49 0.05 -8.08
C ARG A 197 -12.99 1.15 -8.98
N ALA A 198 -12.32 2.16 -8.42
CA ALA A 198 -11.68 3.19 -9.22
C ALA A 198 -10.56 2.62 -10.10
N VAL A 199 -9.76 1.69 -9.55
CA VAL A 199 -8.72 0.96 -10.32
C VAL A 199 -9.35 0.07 -11.40
N GLU A 200 -10.38 -0.71 -11.06
CA GLU A 200 -11.12 -1.57 -12.00
C GLU A 200 -11.64 -0.74 -13.18
N ARG A 201 -12.32 0.38 -12.88
CA ARG A 201 -12.89 1.26 -13.89
C ARG A 201 -11.82 1.87 -14.78
N ILE A 202 -10.75 2.45 -14.22
CA ILE A 202 -9.72 3.08 -15.05
C ILE A 202 -8.96 2.07 -15.91
N CYS A 203 -8.72 0.86 -15.40
CA CYS A 203 -8.12 -0.23 -16.20
C CYS A 203 -9.04 -0.71 -17.33
N LYS A 204 -10.36 -0.63 -17.15
CA LYS A 204 -11.34 -0.99 -18.17
C LYS A 204 -11.49 0.10 -19.23
N ASP A 205 -11.55 1.36 -18.81
CA ASP A 205 -11.75 2.51 -19.68
C ASP A 205 -10.50 2.86 -20.47
N LYS A 206 -9.33 2.73 -19.83
CA LYS A 206 -8.01 2.97 -20.42
C LYS A 206 -7.02 1.90 -19.95
N PRO A 207 -7.01 0.71 -20.60
CA PRO A 207 -6.06 -0.35 -20.27
C PRO A 207 -4.62 0.15 -20.39
N LEU A 208 -3.74 -0.35 -19.51
CA LEU A 208 -2.30 -0.10 -19.63
C LEU A 208 -1.75 -0.70 -20.94
N PRO A 209 -0.67 -0.13 -21.49
CA PRO A 209 -0.01 -0.65 -22.68
C PRO A 209 0.32 -2.15 -22.52
N ASN A 210 0.16 -2.93 -23.59
CA ASN A 210 0.39 -4.38 -23.60
C ASN A 210 -0.42 -5.20 -22.57
N HIS A 211 -1.52 -4.64 -22.03
CA HIS A 211 -2.36 -5.29 -21.02
C HIS A 211 -1.57 -5.71 -19.77
N VAL A 212 -0.65 -4.84 -19.33
CA VAL A 212 0.08 -5.05 -18.08
C VAL A 212 -0.91 -5.16 -16.91
N PRO A 213 -0.86 -6.25 -16.11
CA PRO A 213 -1.73 -6.41 -14.96
C PRO A 213 -1.40 -5.39 -13.87
N VAL A 214 -2.44 -4.94 -13.18
CA VAL A 214 -2.35 -4.00 -12.07
C VAL A 214 -2.77 -4.72 -10.79
N ILE A 215 -1.84 -4.88 -9.85
CA ILE A 215 -2.11 -5.42 -8.52
C ILE A 215 -2.43 -4.24 -7.62
N ALA A 216 -3.69 -4.09 -7.22
CA ALA A 216 -4.12 -3.03 -6.32
C ALA A 216 -4.22 -3.53 -4.88
N GLY A 217 -3.83 -2.71 -3.91
CA GLY A 217 -4.01 -3.00 -2.50
C GLY A 217 -3.85 -1.81 -1.56
N MET A 218 -3.46 -2.10 -0.32
CA MET A 218 -3.37 -1.15 0.78
C MET A 218 -2.03 -1.34 1.48
N VAL A 219 -1.35 -0.27 1.90
CA VAL A 219 -0.08 -0.34 2.65
C VAL A 219 -0.26 0.35 4.00
N ASP A 220 0.14 -0.34 5.07
CA ASP A 220 0.00 0.12 6.47
C ASP A 220 -1.43 0.57 6.83
N MET A 221 -2.42 -0.01 6.17
CA MET A 221 -3.83 0.34 6.27
C MET A 221 -4.70 -0.92 6.27
N ARG A 222 -5.67 -1.00 7.18
CA ARG A 222 -6.65 -2.10 7.17
C ARG A 222 -7.82 -1.83 6.22
N PRO A 223 -8.39 -2.85 5.55
CA PRO A 223 -7.91 -4.23 5.50
C PRO A 223 -6.73 -4.39 4.55
N ASP A 224 -6.03 -5.52 4.62
CA ASP A 224 -4.99 -5.91 3.66
C ASP A 224 -5.64 -6.48 2.38
N ALA A 225 -6.56 -5.72 1.78
CA ALA A 225 -7.29 -6.13 0.60
C ALA A 225 -6.39 -6.07 -0.64
N VAL A 226 -6.45 -7.10 -1.48
CA VAL A 226 -5.69 -7.18 -2.74
C VAL A 226 -6.61 -7.63 -3.87
N ALA A 227 -6.47 -7.03 -5.04
CA ALA A 227 -7.13 -7.49 -6.25
C ALA A 227 -6.25 -7.23 -7.48
N VAL A 228 -6.42 -8.07 -8.50
CA VAL A 228 -5.73 -7.90 -9.80
C VAL A 228 -6.70 -7.32 -10.83
N HIS A 229 -6.27 -6.26 -11.51
CA HIS A 229 -7.05 -5.53 -12.52
C HIS A 229 -6.32 -5.52 -13.86
N GLY A 230 -7.05 -5.20 -14.94
CA GLY A 230 -6.48 -5.05 -16.28
C GLY A 230 -5.93 -6.34 -16.92
N LEU A 231 -6.03 -7.49 -16.22
CA LEU A 231 -5.53 -8.77 -16.70
C LEU A 231 -6.41 -9.31 -17.83
N VAL A 232 -5.81 -9.53 -19.00
CA VAL A 232 -6.42 -10.21 -20.15
C VAL A 232 -5.70 -11.53 -20.39
N ASP A 233 -6.43 -12.65 -20.34
CA ASP A 233 -5.86 -13.98 -20.55
C ASP A 233 -5.37 -14.14 -22.01
N GLY A 234 -4.10 -14.52 -22.17
CA GLY A 234 -3.52 -14.89 -23.47
C GLY A 234 -2.96 -13.74 -24.33
N ASP A 235 -3.15 -12.48 -23.94
CA ASP A 235 -2.78 -11.30 -24.76
C ASP A 235 -1.52 -10.56 -24.29
N ARG A 236 -0.86 -11.06 -23.23
CA ARG A 236 0.40 -10.47 -22.75
C ARG A 236 1.54 -10.93 -23.65
N THR A 237 2.11 -9.99 -24.40
CA THR A 237 3.34 -10.26 -25.13
C THR A 237 4.49 -10.30 -24.14
N ALA A 238 5.04 -11.49 -23.94
CA ALA A 238 6.24 -11.71 -23.16
C ALA A 238 7.33 -10.71 -23.56
N ALA A 239 8.14 -10.26 -22.60
CA ALA A 239 9.35 -9.52 -22.93
C ALA A 239 10.13 -10.33 -23.99
N PRO A 240 10.58 -9.71 -25.09
CA PRO A 240 11.43 -10.42 -26.03
C PRO A 240 12.60 -10.98 -25.24
N LYS A 241 12.75 -12.32 -25.21
CA LYS A 241 13.98 -12.94 -24.72
C LYS A 241 15.11 -12.21 -25.43
N GLN A 242 16.03 -11.61 -24.69
CA GLN A 242 17.29 -11.21 -25.28
C GLN A 242 17.84 -12.45 -25.97
N VAL A 243 17.69 -12.50 -27.30
CA VAL A 243 18.39 -13.48 -28.11
C VAL A 243 19.84 -13.14 -27.84
N GLU A 244 20.56 -14.05 -27.19
CA GLU A 244 22.01 -13.96 -27.05
C GLU A 244 22.56 -13.62 -28.44
N GLY A 245 22.85 -12.33 -28.65
CA GLY A 245 23.49 -11.87 -29.86
C GLY A 245 24.86 -12.54 -29.94
N PRO A 246 25.39 -12.79 -31.13
CA PRO A 246 26.71 -13.38 -31.27
C PRO A 246 27.72 -12.58 -30.44
N GLN A 247 28.43 -13.28 -29.55
CA GLN A 247 29.51 -12.79 -28.67
C GLN A 247 30.54 -11.95 -29.44
N MET A 248 30.28 -10.66 -29.62
CA MET A 248 31.17 -9.69 -30.27
C MET A 248 30.98 -8.30 -29.64
N ALA A 249 30.89 -8.25 -28.31
CA ALA A 249 31.05 -7.04 -27.53
C ALA A 249 31.72 -7.35 -26.18
N GLU A 250 32.84 -8.08 -26.23
CA GLU A 250 33.91 -7.82 -25.26
C GLU A 250 34.42 -6.40 -25.52
N MET A 251 34.57 -5.60 -24.46
CA MET A 251 35.13 -4.23 -24.41
C MET A 251 34.15 -3.05 -24.21
N LEU A 252 33.17 -3.17 -23.31
CA LEU A 252 32.82 -2.04 -22.46
C LEU A 252 33.06 -2.44 -20.99
N PRO A 253 33.91 -1.72 -20.23
CA PRO A 253 34.19 -2.07 -18.85
C PRO A 253 32.93 -1.90 -18.00
N GLU A 254 32.71 -2.83 -17.07
CA GLU A 254 31.63 -2.88 -16.07
C GLU A 254 31.54 -1.64 -15.14
N SER A 255 32.36 -0.62 -15.35
CA SER A 255 32.47 0.57 -14.51
C SER A 255 31.59 1.75 -14.93
N MET A 256 30.62 1.56 -15.83
CA MET A 256 29.73 2.65 -16.30
C MET A 256 28.27 2.55 -15.87
N ILE A 257 27.84 1.44 -15.26
CA ILE A 257 26.58 1.39 -14.51
C ILE A 257 26.95 1.54 -13.04
N THR A 258 26.61 2.67 -12.45
CA THR A 258 26.76 2.87 -11.00
C THR A 258 25.70 2.05 -10.29
N ARG A 259 25.86 0.72 -10.28
CA ARG A 259 25.15 -0.17 -9.36
C ARG A 259 25.60 0.22 -7.96
N ARG A 260 24.67 0.70 -7.14
CA ARG A 260 24.95 0.92 -5.72
C ARG A 260 24.99 -0.46 -5.06
N GLU A 261 26.15 -0.89 -4.60
CA GLU A 261 26.26 -2.05 -3.72
C GLU A 261 25.40 -1.79 -2.48
N VAL A 262 24.42 -2.67 -2.26
CA VAL A 262 23.62 -2.68 -1.04
C VAL A 262 24.57 -3.06 0.10
N GLU A 263 24.91 -2.08 0.94
CA GLU A 263 25.65 -2.34 2.16
C GLU A 263 24.74 -3.16 3.09
N GLU A 264 25.10 -4.43 3.32
CA GLU A 264 24.41 -5.30 4.29
C GLU A 264 24.26 -4.55 5.61
N VAL A 265 23.02 -4.20 5.95
CA VAL A 265 22.70 -3.61 7.25
C VAL A 265 22.93 -4.68 8.31
N LYS A 266 24.10 -4.63 8.95
CA LYS A 266 24.37 -5.37 10.18
C LYS A 266 23.27 -5.11 11.18
N GLU A 267 22.78 -6.19 11.79
CA GLU A 267 21.74 -6.23 12.82
C GLU A 267 21.78 -5.03 13.78
N PRO A 268 20.62 -4.51 14.21
CA PRO A 268 20.58 -3.37 15.12
C PRO A 268 21.30 -3.71 16.43
N PRO A 269 22.15 -2.80 16.95
CA PRO A 269 22.96 -3.09 18.12
C PRO A 269 22.08 -3.28 19.36
N THR A 270 22.24 -4.43 20.01
CA THR A 270 21.67 -4.71 21.33
C THR A 270 22.12 -3.68 22.37
N GLY A 271 21.23 -3.33 23.31
CA GLY A 271 21.35 -2.19 24.23
C GLY A 271 22.60 -2.13 25.12
N THR A 272 23.38 -3.21 25.18
CA THR A 272 24.68 -3.28 25.86
C THR A 272 25.79 -2.53 25.11
N ASN A 273 25.70 -2.45 23.77
CA ASN A 273 26.70 -1.76 22.93
C ASN A 273 26.54 -0.23 22.92
N LEU A 274 25.34 0.29 23.23
CA LEU A 274 25.09 1.73 23.29
C LEU A 274 25.79 2.38 24.50
N ARG A 275 25.80 1.70 25.66
CA ARG A 275 26.41 2.23 26.89
C ARG A 275 27.94 2.30 26.80
N ARG A 276 28.56 1.39 26.06
CA ARG A 276 30.01 1.38 25.84
C ARG A 276 30.47 2.53 24.92
N ARG A 277 29.71 2.84 23.87
CA ARG A 277 30.02 3.98 22.98
C ARG A 277 29.89 5.33 23.68
N ILE A 278 28.93 5.49 24.59
CA ILE A 278 28.74 6.73 25.37
C ILE A 278 29.87 6.94 26.38
N SER A 279 30.46 5.88 26.94
CA SER A 279 31.63 6.00 27.82
C SER A 279 32.94 6.29 27.08
N GLU A 280 33.04 5.92 25.80
CA GLU A 280 34.25 6.13 24.97
C GLU A 280 34.27 7.52 24.29
N THR A 281 33.16 8.27 24.25
CA THR A 281 33.10 9.64 23.67
C THR A 281 33.32 10.78 24.68
N VAL A 282 33.58 10.48 25.96
CA VAL A 282 33.72 11.50 27.03
C VAL A 282 35.20 11.76 27.42
N GLN A 283 36.17 11.27 26.65
CA GLN A 283 37.58 11.62 26.86
C GLN A 283 38.09 12.64 25.83
N GLU A 284 38.28 13.86 26.35
CA GLU A 284 39.23 14.89 25.94
C GLU A 284 38.90 15.79 24.72
N GLU A 285 38.19 16.89 25.00
CA GLU A 285 38.66 18.22 24.57
C GLU A 285 38.61 19.18 25.77
N GLU A 286 39.78 19.65 26.21
CA GLU A 286 39.93 20.63 27.29
C GLU A 286 39.40 22.03 26.93
N PRO A 287 38.86 22.78 27.90
CA PRO A 287 38.11 24.01 27.65
C PRO A 287 39.02 25.24 27.48
N LYS A 288 38.93 25.91 26.32
CA LYS A 288 39.48 27.27 26.13
C LYS A 288 38.56 28.32 26.79
N LYS A 289 38.97 28.83 27.95
CA LYS A 289 38.37 30.00 28.63
C LYS A 289 38.62 31.30 27.85
N LYS A 290 37.56 32.00 27.42
CA LYS A 290 37.41 33.47 27.27
C LYS A 290 35.90 33.77 27.21
N GLY A 291 35.25 34.73 27.86
CA GLY A 291 35.55 35.78 28.82
C GLY A 291 34.21 36.51 29.08
N LEU A 292 34.00 37.05 30.29
CA LEU A 292 32.70 37.49 30.84
C LEU A 292 31.97 38.63 30.07
N LEU A 293 32.56 39.18 29.02
CA LEU A 293 32.04 40.34 28.27
C LEU A 293 31.27 40.00 26.99
N ALA A 294 31.24 38.72 26.56
CA ALA A 294 30.50 38.29 25.37
C ALA A 294 28.99 38.04 25.61
N ARG A 295 28.50 38.22 26.84
CA ARG A 295 27.12 37.90 27.24
C ARG A 295 26.15 39.10 27.32
N ILE A 296 26.58 40.32 26.99
CA ILE A 296 25.75 41.52 27.23
C ILE A 296 25.32 42.29 25.96
N PHE A 297 25.96 42.15 24.79
CA PHE A 297 25.58 42.95 23.60
C PHE A 297 25.72 42.22 22.25
N GLY A 298 24.87 41.24 21.98
CA GLY A 298 24.82 40.56 20.67
C GLY A 298 23.39 40.34 20.18
N ARG A 299 22.62 41.42 20.02
CA ARG A 299 21.40 41.47 19.22
C ARG A 299 21.71 42.28 17.97
N GLY A 300 21.44 41.68 16.81
CA GLY A 300 21.41 42.27 15.48
C GLY A 300 20.70 41.28 14.59
#